data_AF-A0A432IDZ0-F1
#
_entry.id   AF-A0A432IDZ0-F1
#
_cell.length_a   1.000
_cell.length_b   1.000
_cell.length_c   1.000
_cell.angle_alpha   90.00
_cell.angle_beta   90.00
_cell.angle_gamma   90.00
#
_symmetry.space_group_name_H-M   'P 1'
#
loop_
_entity.id
_entity.type
_entity.pdbx_description
1 polymer ?
#
loop_
_entity_poly.entity_id
_entity_poly.type
_entity_poly.pdbx_seq_one_letter_code
_entity_poly.pdbx_strand_id
1 'polypeptide(L)'
;NISYTRFSKGKNIIKIPNKEFDLSNLNGNLIFQMYSKYIENNDIYEIDIRVKYDLKEEKEKLWQDLPLEREIYLEDIFSRAEDRLHLVYLFLSLLELYKENVIEILDEGIKLNYSYEVKLDV
;
A
#
# COMPACT_ATOMS: atom_id res chain seq x y z
N ASN A 1 -42.72 -16.27 30.47
CA ASN A 1 -41.40 -15.85 31.01
C ASN A 1 -40.63 -17.10 31.37
N ILE A 2 -39.52 -17.47 30.75
CA ILE A 2 -38.48 -16.69 30.03
C ILE A 2 -37.89 -17.63 28.94
N SER A 3 -37.60 -17.13 27.73
CA SER A 3 -36.90 -17.89 26.68
C SER A 3 -35.39 -17.75 26.80
N TYR A 4 -34.64 -18.83 26.55
CA TYR A 4 -33.19 -18.77 26.32
C TYR A 4 -32.82 -19.54 25.05
N THR A 5 -32.38 -18.83 24.03
CA THR A 5 -31.66 -19.36 22.86
C THR A 5 -30.18 -19.46 23.18
N ARG A 6 -29.58 -20.66 23.06
CA ARG A 6 -28.13 -20.86 23.04
C ARG A 6 -27.70 -21.27 21.63
N PHE A 7 -27.24 -20.31 20.84
CA PHE A 7 -26.41 -20.57 19.67
C PHE A 7 -25.06 -19.90 19.89
N SER A 8 -24.12 -20.65 20.47
CA SER A 8 -22.71 -20.33 20.51
C SER A 8 -22.01 -21.16 19.42
N LYS A 9 -21.71 -20.55 18.27
CA LYS A 9 -20.68 -21.06 17.35
C LYS A 9 -19.65 -19.95 17.14
N GLY A 10 -18.45 -20.21 17.63
CA GLY A 10 -17.34 -19.28 17.68
C GLY A 10 -16.84 -18.88 16.30
N LYS A 11 -16.25 -17.68 16.24
CA LYS A 11 -15.59 -17.14 15.06
C LYS A 11 -14.41 -18.05 14.70
N ASN A 12 -14.34 -18.51 13.44
CA ASN A 12 -13.15 -19.17 12.92
C ASN A 12 -12.06 -18.12 12.71
N ILE A 13 -10.93 -18.26 13.40
CA ILE A 13 -9.74 -17.42 13.25
C ILE A 13 -8.81 -18.10 12.24
N ILE A 14 -8.55 -17.45 11.10
CA ILE A 14 -7.56 -17.89 10.11
C ILE A 14 -6.19 -17.33 10.53
N LYS A 15 -5.23 -18.20 10.85
CA LYS A 15 -3.84 -17.77 11.15
C LYS A 15 -3.08 -17.54 9.85
N ILE A 16 -2.63 -16.30 9.64
CA ILE A 16 -1.66 -15.94 8.59
C ILE A 16 -0.27 -16.37 9.09
N PRO A 17 0.53 -17.14 8.31
CA PRO A 17 1.87 -17.52 8.74
C PRO A 17 2.81 -16.30 8.70
N ASN A 18 3.57 -16.09 9.77
CA ASN A 18 4.61 -15.07 9.84
C ASN A 18 5.75 -15.43 8.88
N LYS A 19 6.08 -14.53 7.95
CA LYS A 19 7.27 -14.64 7.11
C LYS A 19 8.43 -14.03 7.91
N GLU A 20 9.21 -14.88 8.57
CA GLU A 20 10.41 -14.43 9.29
C GLU A 20 11.50 -14.06 8.28
N PHE A 21 11.94 -12.80 8.32
CA PHE A 21 13.11 -12.35 7.57
C PHE A 21 14.34 -12.50 8.46
N ASP A 22 15.32 -13.28 8.01
CA ASP A 22 16.57 -13.47 8.74
C ASP A 22 17.47 -12.24 8.61
N LEU A 23 17.52 -11.45 9.68
CA LEU A 23 18.32 -10.23 9.81
C LEU A 23 19.73 -10.51 10.36
N SER A 24 20.13 -11.79 10.52
CA SER A 24 21.41 -12.18 11.12
C SER A 24 22.65 -11.63 10.40
N ASN A 25 22.52 -11.29 9.11
CA ASN A 25 23.60 -10.70 8.32
C ASN A 25 23.66 -9.17 8.38
N LEU A 26 22.68 -8.51 8.99
CA LEU A 26 22.60 -7.07 9.10
C LEU A 26 23.39 -6.61 10.34
N ASN A 27 24.72 -6.61 10.23
CA ASN A 27 25.57 -6.16 11.32
C ASN A 27 25.31 -4.67 11.58
N GLY A 28 24.73 -4.33 12.73
CA GLY A 28 24.44 -2.95 13.10
C GLY A 28 25.66 -2.03 13.04
N ASN A 29 26.87 -2.56 13.22
CA ASN A 29 28.11 -1.81 13.01
C ASN A 29 28.34 -1.43 11.54
N LEU A 30 27.96 -2.27 10.57
CA LEU A 30 28.08 -1.96 9.15
C LEU A 30 27.11 -0.83 8.76
N ILE A 31 25.87 -0.86 9.28
CA ILE A 31 24.89 0.21 9.09
C ILE A 31 25.40 1.51 9.69
N PHE A 32 25.87 1.47 10.93
CA PHE A 32 26.39 2.65 11.61
C PHE A 32 27.62 3.22 10.89
N GLN A 33 28.56 2.37 10.46
CA GLN A 33 29.73 2.80 9.67
C GLN A 33 29.36 3.41 8.32
N MET A 34 28.33 2.89 7.64
CA MET A 34 27.83 3.50 6.41
C MET A 34 27.16 4.85 6.67
N TYR A 35 26.42 4.99 7.76
CA TYR A 35 25.80 6.25 8.19
C TYR A 35 26.83 7.31 8.59
N SER A 36 27.84 6.94 9.40
CA SER A 36 28.89 7.85 9.86
C SER A 36 29.72 8.46 8.72
N LYS A 37 29.85 7.77 7.58
CA LYS A 37 30.52 8.29 6.37
C LYS A 37 29.85 9.52 5.76
N TYR A 38 28.59 9.81 6.11
CA TYR A 38 27.84 10.96 5.59
C TYR A 38 27.62 12.07 6.63
N ILE A 39 28.18 11.93 7.84
CA ILE A 39 28.01 12.88 8.96
C ILE A 39 29.14 13.90 9.07
N GLU A 40 30.26 13.72 8.36
CA GLU A 40 31.30 14.75 8.26
C GLU A 40 30.88 15.86 7.30
N ASN A 41 29.94 16.71 7.73
CA ASN A 41 29.88 18.14 7.43
C ASN A 41 28.85 18.75 8.39
N ASN A 42 29.25 19.80 9.11
CA ASN A 42 28.50 20.50 10.15
C ASN A 42 27.31 21.31 9.58
N ASP A 43 26.43 20.67 8.82
CA ASP A 43 25.17 21.28 8.42
C ASP A 43 24.08 20.72 9.33
N ILE A 44 23.43 21.62 10.07
CA ILE A 44 22.23 21.33 10.83
C ILE A 44 21.18 20.87 9.82
N TYR A 45 21.00 19.56 9.67
CA TYR A 45 19.92 19.00 8.87
C TYR A 45 18.61 19.20 9.63
N GLU A 46 17.86 20.24 9.26
CA GLU A 46 16.44 20.30 9.56
C GLU A 46 15.77 19.16 8.77
N ILE A 47 15.42 18.08 9.46
CA ILE A 47 14.58 17.04 8.87
C ILE A 47 13.23 17.70 8.63
N ASP A 48 12.87 17.93 7.37
CA ASP A 48 11.49 18.30 7.03
C ASP A 48 10.61 17.06 7.25
N ILE A 49 10.05 16.92 8.45
CA ILE A 49 9.16 15.82 8.87
C ILE A 49 7.73 16.05 8.32
N ARG A 50 7.54 16.94 7.35
CA ARG A 50 6.24 17.05 6.69
C ARG A 50 5.97 15.72 5.98
N VAL A 51 5.01 14.96 6.52
CA VAL A 51 4.43 13.80 5.86
C VAL A 51 3.91 14.30 4.51
N LYS A 52 4.72 14.10 3.46
CA LYS A 52 4.46 14.67 2.13
C LYS A 52 3.39 13.87 1.39
N TYR A 53 3.25 12.59 1.71
CA TYR A 53 2.28 11.67 1.11
C TYR A 53 1.63 10.81 2.19
N ASP A 54 0.31 10.65 2.09
CA ASP A 54 -0.49 9.75 2.92
C ASP A 54 -1.05 8.63 2.04
N LEU A 55 -0.93 7.38 2.49
CA LEU A 55 -1.28 6.22 1.67
C LEU A 55 -2.78 6.18 1.37
N LYS A 56 -3.62 6.59 2.32
CA LYS A 56 -5.06 6.60 2.14
C LYS A 56 -5.45 7.68 1.14
N GLU A 57 -4.85 8.85 1.21
CA GLU A 57 -5.06 9.93 0.24
C GLU A 57 -4.60 9.53 -1.17
N GLU A 58 -3.40 8.96 -1.32
CA GLU A 58 -2.92 8.54 -2.65
C GLU A 58 -3.76 7.39 -3.22
N LYS A 59 -4.26 6.48 -2.38
CA LYS A 59 -5.20 5.44 -2.80
C LYS A 59 -6.51 6.02 -3.32
N GLU A 60 -7.08 6.98 -2.59
CA GLU A 60 -8.33 7.65 -2.95
C GLU A 60 -8.19 8.40 -4.28
N LYS A 61 -7.10 9.17 -4.45
CA LYS A 61 -6.80 9.86 -5.71
C LYS A 61 -6.68 8.88 -6.88
N LEU A 62 -5.89 7.81 -6.69
CA LEU A 62 -5.71 6.79 -7.71
C LEU A 62 -7.05 6.16 -8.11
N TRP A 63 -7.92 5.86 -7.13
CA TRP A 63 -9.24 5.29 -7.38
C TRP A 63 -10.17 6.23 -8.15
N GLN A 64 -10.21 7.53 -7.79
CA GLN A 64 -11.02 8.54 -8.47
C GLN A 64 -10.61 8.75 -9.93
N ASP A 65 -9.35 8.52 -10.25
CA ASP A 65 -8.81 8.63 -11.60
C ASP A 65 -9.07 7.40 -12.48
N LEU A 66 -9.59 6.28 -11.92
CA LEU A 66 -9.86 5.07 -12.68
C LEU A 66 -11.12 5.22 -13.56
N PRO A 67 -11.01 5.04 -14.88
CA PRO A 67 -12.16 4.99 -15.76
C PRO A 67 -12.89 3.65 -15.58
N LEU A 68 -14.23 3.70 -15.57
CA LEU A 68 -15.12 2.54 -15.43
C LEU A 68 -14.79 1.41 -16.41
N GLU A 69 -14.74 1.69 -17.70
CA GLU A 69 -14.68 0.64 -18.73
C GLU A 69 -13.34 0.57 -19.49
N ARG A 70 -12.29 1.21 -18.99
CA ARG A 70 -11.01 1.30 -19.71
C ARG A 70 -9.83 0.84 -18.86
N GLU A 71 -8.87 0.25 -19.54
CA GLU A 71 -7.54 0.00 -19.00
C GLU A 71 -6.75 1.30 -18.89
N ILE A 72 -5.96 1.44 -17.83
CA ILE A 72 -4.91 2.44 -17.70
C ILE A 72 -3.57 1.73 -17.66
N TYR A 73 -2.59 2.22 -18.42
CA TYR A 73 -1.24 1.71 -18.40
C TYR A 73 -0.52 2.07 -17.09
N LEU A 74 0.27 1.15 -16.55
CA LEU A 74 1.07 1.40 -15.35
C LEU A 74 2.07 2.54 -15.55
N GLU A 75 2.57 2.73 -16.78
CA GLU A 75 3.46 3.83 -17.14
C GLU A 75 2.80 5.20 -16.91
N ASP A 76 1.53 5.37 -17.31
CA ASP A 76 0.76 6.59 -17.11
C ASP A 76 0.52 6.87 -15.60
N ILE A 77 0.41 5.82 -14.79
CA ILE A 77 0.22 5.95 -13.35
C ILE A 77 1.53 6.41 -12.70
N PHE A 78 2.63 5.73 -12.98
CA PHE A 78 3.91 6.00 -12.34
C PHE A 78 4.60 7.27 -12.86
N SER A 79 4.30 7.72 -14.08
CA SER A 79 4.80 9.00 -14.61
C SER A 79 4.30 10.22 -13.82
N ARG A 80 3.23 10.07 -13.03
CA ARG A 80 2.68 11.11 -12.14
C ARG A 80 3.47 11.28 -10.84
N ALA A 81 4.43 10.38 -10.56
CA ALA A 81 5.26 10.48 -9.36
C ALA A 81 6.11 11.76 -9.38
N GLU A 82 6.03 12.54 -8.31
CA GLU A 82 6.79 13.79 -8.15
C GLU A 82 8.22 13.53 -7.66
N ASP A 83 8.39 12.47 -6.87
CA ASP A 83 9.66 12.00 -6.36
C ASP A 83 9.63 10.48 -6.09
N ARG A 84 10.76 9.94 -5.63
CA ARG A 84 10.89 8.50 -5.35
C ARG A 84 9.97 8.02 -4.24
N LEU A 85 9.62 8.87 -3.27
CA LEU A 85 8.71 8.51 -2.19
C LEU A 85 7.28 8.44 -2.73
N HIS A 86 6.85 9.41 -3.54
CA HIS A 86 5.55 9.39 -4.20
C HIS A 86 5.37 8.12 -5.04
N LEU A 87 6.42 7.72 -5.78
CA LEU A 87 6.40 6.47 -6.56
C LEU A 87 6.10 5.23 -5.71
N VAL A 88 6.70 5.14 -4.52
CA VAL A 88 6.43 4.05 -3.56
C VAL A 88 4.98 4.10 -3.09
N TYR A 89 4.44 5.29 -2.82
CA TYR A 89 3.06 5.44 -2.40
C TYR A 89 2.06 5.05 -3.49
N LEU A 90 2.29 5.45 -4.75
CA LEU A 90 1.46 5.02 -5.89
C LEU A 90 1.47 3.50 -6.04
N PHE A 91 2.63 2.87 -5.88
CA PHE A 91 2.75 1.41 -5.90
C PHE A 91 1.97 0.74 -4.75
N LEU A 92 2.09 1.26 -3.53
CA LEU A 92 1.35 0.73 -2.38
C LEU A 92 -0.17 0.91 -2.56
N SER A 93 -0.61 2.04 -3.09
CA SER A 93 -2.01 2.31 -3.41
C SER A 93 -2.57 1.30 -4.42
N LEU A 94 -1.82 0.99 -5.48
CA LEU A 94 -2.18 -0.06 -6.44
C LEU A 94 -2.38 -1.42 -5.76
N LEU A 95 -1.41 -1.84 -4.92
CA LEU A 95 -1.50 -3.10 -4.19
C LEU A 95 -2.70 -3.14 -3.23
N GLU A 96 -3.03 -2.01 -2.61
CA GLU A 96 -4.16 -1.92 -1.69
C GLU A 96 -5.50 -2.05 -2.42
N LEU A 97 -5.67 -1.36 -3.56
CA LEU A 97 -6.86 -1.50 -4.41
C LEU A 97 -7.01 -2.93 -4.96
N TYR A 98 -5.90 -3.55 -5.36
CA TYR A 98 -5.91 -4.95 -5.80
C TYR A 98 -6.30 -5.90 -4.66
N LYS A 99 -5.71 -5.74 -3.47
CA LYS A 99 -6.06 -6.51 -2.26
C LYS A 99 -7.55 -6.37 -1.91
N GLU A 100 -8.14 -5.20 -2.17
CA GLU A 100 -9.56 -4.90 -1.93
C GLU A 100 -10.49 -5.41 -3.06
N ASN A 101 -9.95 -6.06 -4.10
CA ASN A 101 -10.66 -6.48 -5.32
C ASN A 101 -11.36 -5.32 -6.06
N VAL A 102 -10.84 -4.10 -5.93
CA VAL A 102 -11.35 -2.93 -6.66
C VAL A 102 -10.85 -2.93 -8.11
N ILE A 103 -9.60 -3.34 -8.31
CA ILE A 103 -8.95 -3.41 -9.63
C ILE A 103 -8.47 -4.81 -9.98
N GLU A 104 -8.33 -5.06 -11.27
CA GLU A 104 -7.61 -6.19 -11.85
C GLU A 104 -6.28 -5.70 -12.42
N ILE A 105 -5.21 -6.47 -12.23
CA ILE A 105 -3.89 -6.20 -12.82
C ILE A 105 -3.78 -7.00 -14.12
N LEU A 106 -3.45 -6.30 -15.21
CA LEU A 106 -3.22 -6.83 -16.55
C LEU A 106 -1.71 -6.84 -16.85
N ASP A 107 -1.32 -7.26 -18.06
CA ASP A 107 0.10 -7.38 -18.42
C ASP A 107 0.84 -6.03 -18.41
N GLU A 108 0.19 -4.95 -18.86
CA GLU A 108 0.79 -3.61 -18.96
C GLU A 108 0.03 -2.53 -18.18
N GLY A 109 -1.10 -2.89 -17.55
CA GLY A 109 -2.05 -1.93 -17.01
C GLY A 109 -2.94 -2.48 -15.91
N ILE A 110 -3.94 -1.68 -15.56
CA ILE A 110 -4.98 -2.03 -14.61
C ILE A 110 -6.33 -1.62 -15.16
N LYS A 111 -7.39 -2.24 -14.67
CA LYS A 111 -8.78 -1.81 -14.90
C LYS A 111 -9.61 -2.05 -13.65
N LEU A 112 -10.78 -1.42 -13.57
CA LEU A 112 -11.75 -1.74 -12.53
C LEU A 112 -12.23 -3.19 -12.65
N ASN A 113 -12.46 -3.82 -11.51
CA ASN A 113 -13.02 -5.16 -11.46
C ASN A 113 -14.54 -5.09 -11.66
N TYR A 114 -15.07 -5.80 -12.67
CA TYR A 114 -16.52 -5.88 -12.95
C TYR A 114 -17.37 -6.29 -11.73
N SER A 115 -16.80 -7.08 -10.83
CA SER A 115 -17.47 -7.53 -9.60
C SER A 115 -17.65 -6.40 -8.57
N TYR A 116 -16.86 -5.34 -8.68
CA TYR A 116 -16.96 -4.12 -7.88
C TYR A 116 -18.01 -3.15 -8.47
N GLU A 117 -18.10 -3.05 -9.81
CA GLU A 117 -19.11 -2.21 -10.48
C GLU A 117 -20.54 -2.57 -10.06
N VAL A 118 -20.87 -3.86 -10.00
CA VAL A 118 -22.20 -4.36 -9.59
C VAL A 118 -22.55 -3.99 -8.13
N LYS A 119 -21.56 -3.68 -7.27
CA LYS A 119 -21.81 -3.26 -5.88
C LYS A 119 -22.10 -1.76 -5.73
N LEU A 120 -21.74 -0.94 -6.71
CA LEU A 120 -22.00 0.51 -6.67
C LEU A 120 -23.39 0.86 -7.23
N ASP A 121 -23.96 0.01 -8.07
CA ASP A 121 -25.29 0.19 -8.70
C ASP A 121 -26.48 -0.32 -7.84
N VAL A 122 -26.26 -0.62 -6.55
CA VAL A 122 -27.29 -1.12 -5.61
C VAL A 122 -27.44 -0.23 -4.38
#